data_AF-A0A6J6UIV4-F1
#
_entry.id   AF-A0A6J6UIV4-F1
#
_cell.length_a   1.000
_cell.length_b   1.000
_cell.length_c   1.000
_cell.angle_alpha   90.00
_cell.angle_beta   90.00
_cell.angle_gamma   90.00
#
_symmetry.space_group_name_H-M   'P 1'
#
loop_
_entity.id
_entity.type
_entity.pdbx_description
1 polymer ?
#
loop_
_entity_poly.entity_id
_entity_poly.type
_entity_poly.pdbx_seq_one_letter_code
_entity_poly.pdbx_strand_id
1 'polypeptide(L)'
;MNAIWATTDIETIKTLALGVSGAAIVIGLIMMKVVSSIIGRVISLVIFVAIALAGYSQRAQLTDCANAVKNTTTSASSLTTTCTFFGKDITVKIPQPSK
;
A
#
# COMPACT_ATOMS: atom_id res chain seq x y z
N MET A 1 -15.69 -17.19 49.92
CA MET A 1 -15.24 -15.78 49.82
C MET A 1 -13.81 -15.74 50.30
N ASN A 2 -12.87 -15.50 49.37
CA ASN A 2 -11.46 -15.87 49.54
C ASN A 2 -10.79 -15.03 50.64
N ALA A 3 -10.27 -15.70 51.66
CA ALA A 3 -9.59 -15.12 52.84
C ALA A 3 -8.30 -14.33 52.52
N ILE A 4 -7.91 -14.26 51.25
CA ILE A 4 -6.69 -13.60 50.76
C ILE A 4 -6.79 -12.06 50.85
N TRP A 5 -8.01 -11.52 50.94
CA TRP A 5 -8.28 -10.08 51.04
C TRP A 5 -8.37 -9.55 52.48
N ALA A 6 -8.41 -10.44 53.48
CA ALA A 6 -8.61 -10.03 54.88
C ALA A 6 -7.30 -9.79 55.66
N THR A 7 -6.15 -10.17 55.10
CA THR A 7 -4.83 -10.08 55.76
C THR A 7 -3.79 -9.28 54.98
N THR A 8 -4.18 -8.62 53.89
CA THR A 8 -3.26 -7.77 53.12
C THR A 8 -3.21 -6.39 53.75
N ASP A 9 -2.03 -6.02 54.23
CA ASP A 9 -1.76 -4.70 54.78
C ASP A 9 -2.12 -3.61 53.76
N ILE A 10 -2.81 -2.56 54.20
CA ILE A 10 -3.26 -1.42 53.35
C ILE A 10 -2.08 -0.85 52.56
N GLU A 11 -0.88 -0.89 53.14
CA GLU A 11 0.35 -0.40 52.53
C GLU A 11 0.79 -1.26 51.32
N THR A 12 0.56 -2.58 51.40
CA THR A 12 0.83 -3.54 50.31
C THR A 12 -0.14 -3.34 49.15
N ILE A 13 -1.42 -3.10 49.45
CA ILE A 13 -2.43 -2.82 48.41
C ILE A 13 -2.10 -1.51 47.70
N LYS A 14 -1.65 -0.49 48.44
CA LYS A 14 -1.30 0.82 47.89
C LYS A 14 -0.09 0.74 46.95
N THR A 15 0.96 0.00 47.33
CA THR A 15 2.15 -0.21 46.48
C THR A 15 1.84 -1.05 45.23
N LEU A 16 1.01 -2.09 45.36
CA LEU A 16 0.52 -2.86 44.21
C LEU A 16 -0.30 -2.00 43.25
N ALA A 17 -1.23 -1.18 43.77
CA ALA A 17 -2.06 -0.30 42.95
C ALA A 17 -1.21 0.74 42.19
N LEU A 18 -0.20 1.31 42.84
CA LEU A 18 0.76 2.22 42.21
C LEU A 18 1.57 1.49 41.12
N GLY A 19 2.04 0.27 41.39
CA GLY A 19 2.78 -0.54 40.44
C GLY A 19 1.96 -0.92 39.20
N VAL A 20 0.71 -1.36 39.39
CA VAL A 20 -0.21 -1.71 38.29
C VAL A 20 -0.57 -0.48 37.46
N SER A 21 -0.80 0.67 38.12
CA SER A 21 -1.09 1.92 37.42
C SER A 21 0.10 2.37 36.55
N GLY A 22 1.32 2.27 37.07
CA GLY A 22 2.53 2.55 36.30
C GLY A 22 2.71 1.60 35.12
N ALA A 23 2.52 0.30 35.34
CA ALA A 23 2.62 -0.72 34.29
C ALA A 23 1.59 -0.49 33.17
N ALA A 24 0.36 -0.10 33.51
CA ALA A 24 -0.70 0.18 32.54
C ALA A 24 -0.31 1.32 31.57
N ILE A 25 0.32 2.38 32.09
CA ILE A 25 0.79 3.50 31.26
C ILE A 25 1.88 3.02 30.30
N VAL A 26 2.85 2.24 30.80
CA VAL A 26 3.94 1.71 29.97
C VAL A 26 3.40 0.81 28.84
N ILE A 27 2.47 -0.08 29.15
CA ILE A 27 1.83 -0.95 28.16
C ILE A 27 1.06 -0.12 27.12
N GLY A 28 0.35 0.91 27.56
CA GLY A 28 -0.35 1.84 26.66
C GLY A 28 0.59 2.52 25.67
N LEU A 29 1.75 3.00 26.13
CA LEU A 29 2.76 3.62 25.26
C LEU A 29 3.36 2.63 24.26
N ILE A 30 3.61 1.38 24.68
CA ILE A 30 4.09 0.32 23.78
C ILE A 30 3.05 0.06 22.69
N MET A 31 1.78 -0.10 23.05
CA MET A 31 0.70 -0.33 22.09
C MET A 31 0.55 0.84 21.10
N MET A 32 0.64 2.09 21.58
CA MET A 32 0.61 3.26 20.71
C MET A 32 1.74 3.24 19.67
N LYS A 33 2.96 2.86 20.08
CA LYS A 33 4.11 2.75 19.17
C LYS A 33 3.93 1.63 18.14
N VAL A 34 3.39 0.48 18.56
CA VAL A 34 3.10 -0.65 17.67
C VAL A 34 2.06 -0.27 16.62
N VAL A 35 0.94 0.33 17.03
CA VAL A 35 -0.10 0.80 16.08
C VAL A 35 0.47 1.81 15.09
N SER A 36 1.26 2.78 15.57
CA SER A 36 1.92 3.78 14.73
C SER A 36 2.88 3.15 13.70
N SER A 37 3.59 2.08 14.09
CA SER A 37 4.47 1.34 13.19
C SER A 37 3.70 0.52 12.15
N ILE A 38 2.57 -0.06 12.52
CA ILE A 38 1.72 -0.84 11.63
C ILE A 38 1.09 0.07 10.57
N ILE A 39 0.62 1.25 10.93
CA ILE A 39 0.00 2.20 9.99
C ILE A 39 0.94 2.52 8.83
N GLY A 40 2.23 2.78 9.10
CA GLY A 40 3.21 3.04 8.04
C GLY A 40 3.37 1.86 7.07
N ARG A 41 3.38 0.63 7.59
CA ARG A 41 3.47 -0.60 6.77
C ARG A 41 2.20 -0.81 5.94
N VAL A 42 1.03 -0.57 6.53
CA VAL A 42 -0.26 -0.71 5.85
C VAL A 42 -0.39 0.32 4.73
N ILE A 43 -0.05 1.58 4.99
CA ILE A 43 -0.07 2.64 3.95
C ILE A 43 0.86 2.26 2.79
N SER A 44 2.08 1.81 3.09
CA SER A 44 3.02 1.35 2.04
C SER A 44 2.42 0.21 1.21
N LEU A 45 1.82 -0.79 1.86
CA LEU A 45 1.17 -1.91 1.17
C LEU A 45 0.02 -1.43 0.28
N VAL A 46 -0.84 -0.54 0.78
CA VAL A 46 -1.95 0.04 0.01
C VAL A 46 -1.44 0.77 -1.23
N ILE A 47 -0.35 1.54 -1.12
CA ILE A 47 0.26 2.23 -2.27
C ILE A 47 0.73 1.22 -3.32
N PHE A 48 1.46 0.17 -2.92
CA PHE A 48 1.91 -0.86 -3.86
C PHE A 48 0.74 -1.58 -4.55
N VAL A 49 -0.31 -1.90 -3.79
CA VAL A 49 -1.54 -2.50 -4.35
C VAL A 49 -2.21 -1.55 -5.33
N ALA A 50 -2.31 -0.26 -5.01
CA ALA A 50 -2.88 0.74 -5.91
C ALA A 50 -2.10 0.86 -7.23
N ILE A 51 -0.76 0.86 -7.16
CA ILE A 51 0.09 0.88 -8.36
C ILE A 51 -0.11 -0.39 -9.20
N ALA A 52 -0.18 -1.57 -8.57
CA ALA A 52 -0.41 -2.82 -9.25
C ALA A 52 -1.78 -2.85 -9.96
N LEU A 53 -2.84 -2.39 -9.28
CA LEU A 53 -4.18 -2.28 -9.85
C LEU A 53 -4.24 -1.27 -11.00
N ALA A 54 -3.60 -0.12 -10.84
CA ALA A 54 -3.51 0.89 -11.89
C ALA A 54 -2.80 0.35 -13.15
N GLY A 55 -1.70 -0.40 -12.97
CA GLY A 55 -1.01 -1.09 -14.06
C GLY A 55 -1.88 -2.16 -14.72
N TYR A 56 -2.57 -2.99 -13.92
CA TYR A 56 -3.47 -4.02 -14.44
C TYR A 56 -4.63 -3.44 -15.26
N SER A 57 -5.22 -2.33 -14.80
CA SER A 57 -6.33 -1.66 -15.50
C SER A 57 -5.95 -1.14 -16.89
N GLN A 58 -4.67 -0.90 -17.15
CA GLN A 58 -4.17 -0.38 -18.43
C GLN A 58 -3.70 -1.45 -19.40
N ARG A 59 -3.66 -2.72 -18.97
CA ARG A 59 -3.19 -3.83 -19.80
C ARG A 59 -3.95 -3.95 -21.13
N ALA A 60 -5.25 -3.68 -21.13
CA ALA A 60 -6.07 -3.71 -22.35
C ALA A 60 -5.63 -2.63 -23.35
N GLN A 61 -5.52 -1.37 -22.90
CA GLN A 61 -5.10 -0.24 -23.74
C GLN A 61 -3.69 -0.44 -24.33
N LEU A 62 -2.77 -1.00 -23.52
CA LEU A 62 -1.43 -1.42 -23.96
C LEU A 62 -1.48 -2.46 -25.09
N THR A 63 -2.33 -3.47 -24.93
CA THR A 63 -2.48 -4.57 -25.89
C THR A 63 -3.11 -4.07 -27.19
N ASP A 64 -4.13 -3.23 -27.09
CA ASP A 64 -4.81 -2.63 -28.24
C ASP A 64 -3.88 -1.68 -29.01
N CYS A 65 -3.10 -0.86 -28.30
CA CYS A 65 -2.05 -0.04 -28.88
C CYS A 65 -1.00 -0.88 -29.61
N ALA A 66 -0.50 -1.95 -28.99
CA ALA A 66 0.48 -2.83 -29.60
C ALA A 66 -0.04 -3.50 -30.88
N ASN A 67 -1.31 -3.93 -30.88
CA ASN A 67 -1.97 -4.47 -32.07
C ASN A 67 -2.16 -3.41 -33.16
N ALA A 68 -2.55 -2.18 -32.79
CA ALA A 68 -2.67 -1.07 -33.72
C ALA A 68 -1.33 -0.76 -34.40
N VAL A 69 -0.25 -0.61 -33.63
CA VAL A 69 1.11 -0.41 -34.16
C VAL A 69 1.52 -1.54 -35.11
N LYS A 70 1.26 -2.80 -34.76
CA LYS A 70 1.60 -3.96 -35.59
C LYS A 70 0.84 -3.93 -36.94
N ASN A 71 -0.44 -3.57 -36.92
CA ASN A 71 -1.26 -3.45 -38.13
C ASN A 71 -0.79 -2.27 -39.01
N THR A 72 -0.46 -1.14 -38.40
CA THR A 72 0.10 0.05 -39.08
C THR A 72 1.47 -0.21 -39.70
N THR A 73 2.28 -1.10 -39.11
CA THR A 73 3.58 -1.48 -39.68
C THR A 73 3.42 -2.41 -40.91
N THR A 74 2.32 -3.16 -40.98
CA THR A 74 2.02 -4.10 -42.07
C THR A 74 1.40 -3.38 -43.29
N SER A 75 0.63 -2.32 -43.03
CA SER A 75 0.08 -1.44 -44.06
C SER A 75 1.00 -0.22 -44.18
N ALA A 76 1.91 -0.20 -45.15
CA ALA A 76 2.98 0.81 -45.34
C ALA A 76 2.52 2.29 -45.51
N SER A 77 1.73 2.84 -44.57
CA SER A 77 0.97 4.07 -44.77
C SER A 77 0.83 4.95 -43.52
N SER A 78 1.39 4.60 -42.36
CA SER A 78 1.35 5.54 -41.21
C SER A 78 2.58 5.43 -40.31
N LEU A 79 3.42 6.47 -40.30
CA LEU A 79 4.62 6.59 -39.47
C LEU A 79 4.33 6.96 -38.00
N THR A 80 3.06 7.09 -37.62
CA THR A 80 2.63 7.54 -36.30
C THR A 80 1.35 6.82 -35.86
N THR A 81 1.34 6.33 -34.62
CA THR A 81 0.14 5.80 -33.95
C THR A 81 0.02 6.48 -32.60
N THR A 82 -1.17 6.99 -32.31
CA THR A 82 -1.48 7.62 -31.03
C THR A 82 -2.09 6.58 -30.11
N CYS A 83 -1.52 6.42 -28.91
CA CYS A 83 -2.03 5.52 -27.89
C CYS A 83 -2.29 6.27 -26.59
N THR A 84 -3.45 6.06 -26.00
CA THR A 84 -3.78 6.65 -24.71
C THR A 84 -3.24 5.77 -23.58
N PHE A 85 -2.49 6.39 -22.67
CA PHE A 85 -1.89 5.79 -21.48
C PHE A 85 -2.18 6.69 -20.28
N PHE A 86 -2.76 6.18 -19.20
CA PHE A 86 -3.16 6.99 -18.05
C PHE A 86 -4.00 8.25 -18.43
N GLY A 87 -4.82 8.18 -19.49
CA GLY A 87 -5.58 9.33 -19.99
C GLY A 87 -4.73 10.43 -20.65
N LYS A 88 -3.48 10.12 -21.00
CA LYS A 88 -2.58 10.95 -21.80
C LYS A 88 -2.33 10.29 -23.14
N ASP A 89 -2.44 11.06 -24.20
CA ASP A 89 -2.15 10.58 -25.55
C ASP A 89 -0.64 10.60 -25.78
N ILE A 90 -0.09 9.45 -26.12
CA ILE A 90 1.32 9.25 -26.47
C ILE A 90 1.38 8.92 -27.96
N THR A 91 1.96 9.82 -28.74
CA THR A 91 2.23 9.59 -30.15
C THR A 91 3.52 8.79 -30.29
N VAL A 92 3.41 7.53 -30.70
CA VAL A 92 4.56 6.66 -30.95
C VAL A 92 4.93 6.78 -32.43
N LYS A 93 6.15 7.25 -32.70
CA LYS A 93 6.71 7.29 -34.06
C LYS A 93 7.41 5.97 -34.34
N ILE A 94 6.94 5.24 -35.34
CA ILE A 94 7.47 3.91 -35.67
C ILE A 94 8.63 4.12 -36.67
N PRO A 95 9.88 3.73 -36.34
CA PRO A 95 10.96 3.79 -37.32
C PRO A 95 10.69 2.77 -38.43
N GLN A 96 10.75 3.23 -39.69
CA GLN A 96 10.61 2.35 -40.84
C GLN A 96 11.80 1.37 -40.87
N PRO A 97 11.57 0.05 -41.09
CA PRO A 97 12.65 -0.86 -41.37
C PRO A 97 13.25 -0.49 -42.73
N SER A 98 14.44 0.10 -42.72
CA SER A 98 15.21 0.39 -43.92
C SER A 98 15.52 -0.92 -44.65
N LYS A 99 14.99 -1.09 -45.86
CA LYS A 99 15.58 -1.98 -46.86
C LYS A 99 15.45 -1.35 -48.25
#